data_AF-A0A6N7X039-F1
#
_entry.id   AF-A0A6N7X039-F1
#
_cell.length_a   1.000
_cell.length_b   1.000
_cell.length_c   1.000
_cell.angle_alpha   90.00
_cell.angle_beta   90.00
_cell.angle_gamma   90.00
#
_symmetry.space_group_name_H-M   'P 1'
#
loop_
_entity.id
_entity.type
_entity.pdbx_description
1 polymer ?
#
loop_
_entity_poly.entity_id
_entity_poly.type
_entity_poly.pdbx_seq_one_letter_code
_entity_poly.pdbx_strand_id
1 'polypeptide(L)'
;MRDVYTRVTQIAREQLYQFMKDNQVSPLNYHFHYYFDDCIQKFGIKVLEHHFTNQKIEGLTMIDEDGISISYESQNPPVKQNFTKCHELGHYILKHSGKQFTQLSSKKDTVEESEANLFSAYILMPDIVLLSKIYYRLDSFKQVMTELSVSADALKFRLQDLFRYRLKRANREISSAIYQYQTGQSKPVLSLFEEVHTEIEDEYRTVEEDVLAKVLNRLRECYFVASTEFPELLENSFRKELEQEDNIDTWLEYDFGQSVGYAWCTDKLTAKQAKSRAKTILLLEKR
;
A
#
# COMPACT_ATOMS: atom_id res chain seq x y z
N MET A 1 16.55 19.13 1.63
CA MET A 1 15.48 18.58 2.51
C MET A 1 14.12 18.62 1.84
N ARG A 2 13.60 19.77 1.39
CA ARG A 2 12.29 19.83 0.70
C ARG A 2 12.28 19.02 -0.61
N ASP A 3 13.31 19.14 -1.44
CA ASP A 3 13.40 18.41 -2.71
C ASP A 3 13.50 16.89 -2.53
N VAL A 4 14.22 16.44 -1.50
CA VAL A 4 14.34 15.02 -1.13
C VAL A 4 12.98 14.48 -0.67
N TYR A 5 12.30 15.21 0.21
CA TYR A 5 10.96 14.86 0.65
C TYR A 5 9.99 14.77 -0.52
N THR A 6 9.95 15.78 -1.40
CA THR A 6 9.10 15.78 -2.59
C THR A 6 9.36 14.57 -3.47
N ARG A 7 10.63 14.30 -3.82
CA ARG A 7 10.98 13.19 -4.72
C ARG A 7 10.59 11.84 -4.15
N VAL A 8 10.97 11.56 -2.89
CA VAL A 8 10.70 10.25 -2.27
C VAL A 8 9.20 10.04 -2.06
N THR A 9 8.49 11.06 -1.54
CA THR A 9 7.05 10.93 -1.30
C THR A 9 6.27 10.87 -2.60
N GLN A 10 6.72 11.52 -3.67
CA GLN A 10 6.13 11.36 -5.00
C GLN A 10 6.26 9.90 -5.48
N ILE A 11 7.47 9.32 -5.43
CA ILE A 11 7.70 7.92 -5.85
C ILE A 11 6.86 6.95 -5.00
N ALA A 12 6.85 7.14 -3.67
CA ALA A 12 6.08 6.30 -2.76
C ALA A 12 4.56 6.44 -3.02
N ARG A 13 4.08 7.66 -3.23
CA ARG A 13 2.68 7.97 -3.50
C ARG A 13 2.20 7.36 -4.81
N GLU A 14 2.92 7.58 -5.91
CA GLU A 14 2.56 7.06 -7.23
C GLU A 14 2.42 5.53 -7.19
N GLN A 15 3.41 4.84 -6.63
CA GLN A 15 3.36 3.38 -6.52
C GLN A 15 2.25 2.89 -5.58
N LEU A 16 2.14 3.51 -4.40
CA LEU A 16 1.19 3.05 -3.39
C LEU A 16 -0.25 3.32 -3.80
N TYR A 17 -0.55 4.49 -4.37
CA TYR A 17 -1.90 4.83 -4.78
C TYR A 17 -2.34 3.96 -5.95
N GLN A 18 -1.44 3.69 -6.91
CA GLN A 18 -1.72 2.74 -7.99
C GLN A 18 -2.02 1.35 -7.40
N PHE A 19 -1.17 0.84 -6.52
CA PHE A 19 -1.42 -0.43 -5.82
C PHE A 19 -2.78 -0.45 -5.12
N MET A 20 -3.13 0.60 -4.38
CA MET A 20 -4.40 0.69 -3.66
C MET A 20 -5.59 0.69 -4.62
N LYS A 21 -5.51 1.38 -5.76
CA LYS A 21 -6.55 1.38 -6.80
C LYS A 21 -6.70 0.02 -7.45
N ASP A 22 -5.60 -0.59 -7.85
CA ASP A 22 -5.56 -1.88 -8.55
C ASP A 22 -6.03 -3.03 -7.64
N ASN A 23 -5.82 -2.92 -6.33
CA ASN A 23 -6.23 -3.93 -5.35
C ASN A 23 -7.50 -3.51 -4.58
N GLN A 24 -8.16 -2.44 -5.00
CA GLN A 24 -9.40 -1.93 -4.39
C GLN A 24 -9.28 -1.71 -2.86
N VAL A 25 -8.09 -1.32 -2.39
CA VAL A 25 -7.80 -1.09 -0.98
C VAL A 25 -8.39 0.26 -0.56
N SER A 26 -9.39 0.21 0.32
CA SER A 26 -9.96 1.41 0.92
C SER A 26 -8.94 2.12 1.81
N PRO A 27 -8.77 3.46 1.71
CA PRO A 27 -7.92 4.23 2.63
C PRO A 27 -8.24 4.04 4.11
N LEU A 28 -9.51 3.78 4.45
CA LEU A 28 -9.93 3.52 5.85
C LEU A 28 -9.47 2.16 6.37
N ASN A 29 -9.32 1.16 5.48
CA ASN A 29 -8.94 -0.21 5.84
C ASN A 29 -7.49 -0.54 5.50
N TYR A 30 -6.73 0.45 5.01
CA TYR A 30 -5.33 0.28 4.63
C TYR A 30 -4.46 -0.20 5.79
N HIS A 31 -3.58 -1.15 5.50
CA HIS A 31 -2.45 -1.51 6.34
C HIS A 31 -1.22 -1.76 5.46
N PHE A 32 -0.02 -1.43 5.96
CA PHE A 32 1.21 -1.46 5.15
C PHE A 32 1.51 -2.83 4.53
N HIS A 33 1.11 -3.90 5.21
CA HIS A 33 1.39 -5.27 4.79
C HIS A 33 0.76 -5.57 3.42
N TYR A 34 -0.37 -4.95 3.05
CA TYR A 34 -0.96 -5.13 1.72
C TYR A 34 0.02 -4.75 0.60
N TYR A 35 0.61 -3.56 0.70
CA TYR A 35 1.58 -3.08 -0.28
C TYR A 35 2.92 -3.80 -0.15
N PHE A 36 3.36 -4.06 1.08
CA PHE A 36 4.62 -4.76 1.33
C PHE A 36 4.60 -6.16 0.74
N ASP A 37 3.58 -6.98 1.06
CA ASP A 37 3.47 -8.36 0.60
C ASP A 37 3.34 -8.44 -0.94
N ASP A 38 2.60 -7.52 -1.55
CA ASP A 38 2.53 -7.41 -3.02
C ASP A 38 3.91 -7.15 -3.64
N CYS A 39 4.69 -6.22 -3.07
CA CYS A 39 6.06 -5.99 -3.50
C CYS A 39 6.94 -7.24 -3.32
N ILE A 40 6.83 -7.93 -2.20
CA ILE A 40 7.58 -9.16 -1.93
C ILE A 40 7.30 -10.22 -3.00
N GLN A 41 6.02 -10.44 -3.33
CA GLN A 41 5.63 -11.38 -4.37
C GLN A 41 6.08 -10.92 -5.76
N LYS A 42 5.80 -9.67 -6.12
CA LYS A 42 6.09 -9.10 -7.45
C LYS A 42 7.58 -9.12 -7.79
N PHE A 43 8.43 -8.89 -6.80
CA PHE A 43 9.88 -8.81 -6.98
C PHE A 43 10.61 -10.07 -6.54
N GLY A 44 9.90 -11.11 -6.08
CA GLY A 44 10.50 -12.37 -5.60
C GLY A 44 11.46 -12.16 -4.42
N ILE A 45 11.15 -11.22 -3.53
CA ILE A 45 12.02 -10.85 -2.40
C ILE A 45 11.88 -11.92 -1.30
N LYS A 46 13.00 -12.35 -0.72
CA LYS A 46 12.99 -13.23 0.46
C LYS A 46 13.00 -12.40 1.73
N VAL A 47 12.01 -12.59 2.60
CA VAL A 47 11.97 -11.93 3.92
C VAL A 47 12.52 -12.88 4.98
N LEU A 48 13.57 -12.46 5.70
CA LEU A 48 14.32 -13.30 6.63
C LEU A 48 14.36 -12.70 8.04
N GLU A 49 13.84 -13.44 9.00
CA GLU A 49 13.93 -13.07 10.42
C GLU A 49 15.32 -13.39 10.95
N HIS A 50 15.95 -12.43 11.63
CA HIS A 50 17.26 -12.61 12.25
C HIS A 50 17.23 -12.22 13.73
N HIS A 51 18.20 -12.72 14.48
CA HIS A 51 18.58 -12.14 15.77
C HIS A 51 20.07 -11.74 15.69
N PHE A 52 20.32 -10.45 15.59
CA PHE A 52 21.65 -9.90 15.49
C PHE A 52 22.26 -9.78 16.89
N THR A 53 23.03 -10.78 17.28
CA THR A 53 23.64 -10.95 18.62
C THR A 53 24.42 -9.75 19.15
N ASN A 54 24.89 -8.85 18.28
CA ASN A 54 25.64 -7.65 18.67
C ASN A 54 24.81 -6.36 18.76
N GLN A 55 23.47 -6.41 18.63
CA GLN A 55 22.56 -5.25 18.66
C GLN A 55 23.11 -4.06 17.88
N LYS A 56 23.71 -4.32 16.71
CA LYS A 56 24.28 -3.28 15.88
C LYS A 56 23.58 -3.15 14.56
N ILE A 57 22.69 -4.07 14.20
CA ILE A 57 22.01 -4.14 12.91
C ILE A 57 20.53 -4.30 13.20
N GLU A 58 19.71 -3.45 12.58
CA GLU A 58 18.25 -3.46 12.73
C GLU A 58 17.58 -4.17 11.55
N GLY A 59 18.10 -3.93 10.34
CA GLY A 59 17.70 -4.57 9.10
C GLY A 59 18.85 -4.66 8.11
N LEU A 60 18.59 -5.37 7.01
CA LEU A 60 19.55 -5.51 5.93
C LEU A 60 18.83 -5.86 4.63
N THR A 61 19.12 -5.10 3.57
CA THR A 61 18.76 -5.44 2.19
C THR A 61 19.99 -5.97 1.45
N MET A 62 19.88 -7.16 0.87
CA MET A 62 20.92 -7.75 0.02
C MET A 62 20.36 -8.00 -1.38
N ILE A 63 21.14 -7.62 -2.40
CA ILE A 63 20.86 -7.85 -3.81
C ILE A 63 22.11 -8.50 -4.40
N ASP A 64 22.00 -9.76 -4.79
CA ASP A 64 23.09 -10.56 -5.35
C ASP A 64 22.62 -11.46 -6.50
N GLU A 65 23.48 -12.37 -6.97
CA GLU A 65 23.19 -13.29 -8.07
C GLU A 65 22.06 -14.28 -7.74
N ASP A 66 21.77 -14.53 -6.44
CA ASP A 66 20.74 -15.45 -5.96
C ASP A 66 19.38 -14.77 -5.70
N GLY A 67 19.31 -13.44 -5.91
CA GLY A 67 18.09 -12.65 -5.85
C GLY A 67 18.14 -11.52 -4.82
N ILE A 68 16.97 -11.15 -4.30
CA ILE A 68 16.81 -10.05 -3.35
C ILE A 68 16.34 -10.61 -2.01
N SER A 69 16.92 -10.13 -0.92
CA SER A 69 16.45 -10.45 0.43
C SER A 69 16.40 -9.23 1.35
N ILE A 70 15.39 -9.22 2.22
CA ILE A 70 15.20 -8.24 3.30
C ILE A 70 15.26 -8.98 4.63
N SER A 71 16.10 -8.51 5.53
CA SER A 71 16.25 -9.05 6.88
C SER A 71 15.86 -8.03 7.94
N TYR A 72 15.33 -8.50 9.07
CA TYR A 72 15.01 -7.65 10.22
C TYR A 72 15.26 -8.35 11.56
N GLU A 73 15.53 -7.56 12.61
CA GLU A 73 15.67 -8.05 13.98
C GLU A 73 14.31 -8.48 14.57
N SER A 74 14.17 -9.77 14.82
CA SER A 74 12.94 -10.41 15.28
C SER A 74 12.58 -10.10 16.74
N GLN A 75 13.55 -9.73 17.59
CA GLN A 75 13.30 -9.39 18.99
C GLN A 75 12.83 -7.95 19.20
N ASN A 76 12.80 -7.13 18.15
CA ASN A 76 12.25 -5.78 18.25
C ASN A 76 10.72 -5.79 18.44
N PRO A 77 10.14 -4.74 19.03
CA PRO A 77 8.68 -4.57 19.04
C PRO A 77 8.09 -4.54 17.63
N PRO A 78 6.87 -5.07 17.40
CA PRO A 78 6.26 -5.16 16.06
C PRO A 78 6.25 -3.84 15.28
N VAL A 79 5.94 -2.73 15.94
CA VAL A 79 5.92 -1.39 15.29
C VAL A 79 7.28 -0.98 14.72
N LYS A 80 8.38 -1.44 15.34
CA LYS A 80 9.74 -1.19 14.87
C LYS A 80 10.12 -2.16 13.74
N GLN A 81 9.72 -3.42 13.85
CA GLN A 81 9.87 -4.37 12.73
C GLN A 81 9.16 -3.89 11.47
N ASN A 82 7.94 -3.35 11.59
CA ASN A 82 7.16 -2.81 10.48
C ASN A 82 7.88 -1.65 9.79
N PHE A 83 8.47 -0.75 10.58
CA PHE A 83 9.29 0.34 10.08
C PHE A 83 10.53 -0.18 9.35
N THR A 84 11.29 -1.08 9.97
CA THR A 84 12.46 -1.70 9.34
C THR A 84 12.10 -2.38 8.02
N LYS A 85 11.03 -3.18 7.97
CA LYS A 85 10.57 -3.84 6.73
C LYS A 85 10.33 -2.83 5.60
N CYS A 86 9.57 -1.77 5.87
CA CYS A 86 9.30 -0.74 4.86
C CYS A 86 10.54 0.08 4.51
N HIS A 87 11.46 0.29 5.44
CA HIS A 87 12.73 0.98 5.24
C HIS A 87 13.64 0.20 4.28
N GLU A 88 13.82 -1.10 4.53
CA GLU A 88 14.58 -2.00 3.66
C GLU A 88 13.94 -2.12 2.25
N LEU A 89 12.61 -2.21 2.18
CA LEU A 89 11.90 -2.11 0.90
C LEU A 89 12.16 -0.77 0.20
N GLY A 90 12.25 0.32 0.96
CA GLY A 90 12.61 1.65 0.45
C GLY A 90 13.97 1.68 -0.22
N HIS A 91 15.00 1.03 0.33
CA HIS A 91 16.30 0.91 -0.33
C HIS A 91 16.19 0.24 -1.70
N TYR A 92 15.40 -0.84 -1.79
CA TYR A 92 15.20 -1.53 -3.05
C TYR A 92 14.45 -0.66 -4.08
N ILE A 93 13.30 -0.09 -3.69
CA ILE A 93 12.45 0.70 -4.59
C ILE A 93 13.14 1.98 -5.07
N LEU A 94 13.88 2.64 -4.18
CA LEU A 94 14.62 3.87 -4.52
C LEU A 94 15.97 3.59 -5.21
N LYS A 95 16.30 2.32 -5.45
CA LYS A 95 17.53 1.86 -6.13
C LYS A 95 18.80 2.36 -5.44
N HIS A 96 18.80 2.34 -4.11
CA HIS A 96 19.99 2.63 -3.32
C HIS A 96 21.04 1.51 -3.51
N SER A 97 22.31 1.84 -3.28
CA SER A 97 23.41 0.90 -3.52
C SER A 97 23.31 -0.38 -2.64
N GLY A 98 23.34 -1.56 -3.26
CA GLY A 98 22.89 -2.87 -2.72
C GLY A 98 23.67 -3.52 -1.56
N LYS A 99 24.40 -2.76 -0.74
CA LYS A 99 25.04 -3.22 0.50
C LYS A 99 24.84 -2.20 1.62
N GLN A 100 23.59 -1.88 1.93
CA GLN A 100 23.26 -0.93 3.00
C GLN A 100 22.92 -1.69 4.28
N PHE A 101 23.71 -1.44 5.31
CA PHE A 101 23.54 -1.99 6.65
C PHE A 101 22.96 -0.89 7.53
N THR A 102 21.73 -1.05 8.04
CA THR A 102 21.18 -0.14 9.06
C THR A 102 21.86 -0.41 10.40
N GLN A 103 22.96 0.32 10.70
CA GLN A 103 23.71 0.14 11.94
C GLN A 103 23.25 1.06 13.09
N LEU A 104 23.03 0.50 14.29
CA LEU A 104 22.63 1.19 15.53
C LEU A 104 23.65 2.23 16.06
N SER A 105 24.88 2.27 15.54
CA SER A 105 25.98 3.03 16.20
C SER A 105 26.83 3.92 15.30
N SER A 106 26.49 4.10 14.01
CA SER A 106 27.14 5.13 13.21
C SER A 106 26.11 6.01 12.53
N LYS A 107 26.05 7.27 13.00
CA LYS A 107 25.57 8.45 12.29
C LYS A 107 26.26 8.59 10.92
N LYS A 108 25.94 7.73 9.97
CA LYS A 108 25.98 8.12 8.57
C LYS A 108 24.53 8.40 8.24
N ASP A 109 24.09 9.62 8.59
CA ASP A 109 22.93 10.27 7.98
C ASP A 109 23.23 10.42 6.48
N THR A 110 23.27 9.31 5.75
CA THR A 110 23.39 9.38 4.30
C THR A 110 22.05 9.87 3.77
N VAL A 111 22.11 10.43 2.57
CA VAL A 111 20.90 10.79 1.83
C VAL A 111 20.03 9.55 1.64
N GLU A 112 20.62 8.40 1.31
CA GLU A 112 19.90 7.14 1.09
C GLU A 112 19.16 6.62 2.35
N GLU A 113 19.77 6.68 3.53
CA GLU A 113 19.12 6.29 4.79
C GLU A 113 17.97 7.24 5.15
N SER A 114 18.15 8.54 4.90
CA SER A 114 17.10 9.55 5.09
C SER A 114 15.94 9.32 4.13
N GLU A 115 16.23 8.94 2.90
CA GLU A 115 15.23 8.64 1.87
C GLU A 115 14.46 7.36 2.16
N ALA A 116 15.14 6.30 2.62
CA ALA A 116 14.50 5.06 3.06
C ALA A 116 13.59 5.29 4.29
N ASN A 117 14.01 6.13 5.24
CA ASN A 117 13.17 6.55 6.37
C ASN A 117 11.90 7.28 5.92
N LEU A 118 12.03 8.21 4.96
CA LEU A 118 10.89 8.94 4.40
C LEU A 118 9.94 8.01 3.65
N PHE A 119 10.48 7.10 2.84
CA PHE A 119 9.71 6.08 2.14
C PHE A 119 8.93 5.22 3.14
N SER A 120 9.61 4.68 4.15
CA SER A 120 8.97 3.87 5.19
C SER A 120 7.85 4.60 5.91
N ALA A 121 8.07 5.86 6.32
CA ALA A 121 7.07 6.65 7.01
C ALA A 121 5.86 6.94 6.10
N TYR A 122 6.08 7.13 4.80
CA TYR A 122 5.01 7.35 3.84
C TYR A 122 4.18 6.08 3.62
N ILE A 123 4.82 4.92 3.39
CA ILE A 123 4.13 3.63 3.20
C ILE A 123 3.31 3.26 4.45
N LEU A 124 3.87 3.42 5.66
CA LEU A 124 3.15 3.10 6.89
C LEU A 124 1.94 4.02 7.13
N MET A 125 2.05 5.28 6.73
CA MET A 125 1.07 6.32 7.03
C MET A 125 0.85 7.25 5.82
N PRO A 126 0.17 6.80 4.76
CA PRO A 126 -0.03 7.59 3.53
C PRO A 126 -0.90 8.82 3.79
N ASP A 127 -0.73 9.88 2.99
CA ASP A 127 -1.49 11.14 3.17
C ASP A 127 -3.02 10.88 3.13
N ILE A 128 -3.50 10.13 2.12
CA ILE A 128 -4.92 9.80 1.97
C ILE A 128 -5.47 8.98 3.15
N VAL A 129 -4.65 8.12 3.75
CA VAL A 129 -5.02 7.28 4.90
C VAL A 129 -5.11 8.13 6.16
N LEU A 130 -4.12 8.99 6.41
CA LEU A 130 -4.13 9.93 7.53
C LEU A 130 -5.31 10.90 7.42
N LEU A 131 -5.59 11.44 6.23
CA LEU A 131 -6.76 12.28 5.98
C LEU A 131 -8.05 11.50 6.30
N SER A 132 -8.21 10.30 5.76
CA SER A 132 -9.41 9.47 5.96
C SER A 132 -9.66 9.14 7.43
N LYS A 133 -8.61 8.75 8.17
CA LYS A 133 -8.71 8.35 9.58
C LYS A 133 -8.87 9.55 10.52
N ILE A 134 -8.06 10.59 10.35
CA ILE A 134 -8.02 11.73 11.28
C ILE A 134 -9.13 12.74 10.97
N TYR A 135 -9.27 13.16 9.71
CA TYR A 135 -10.17 14.25 9.35
C TYR A 135 -11.61 13.76 9.12
N TYR A 136 -11.78 12.68 8.36
CA TYR A 136 -13.13 12.17 8.05
C TYR A 136 -13.71 11.26 9.14
N ARG A 137 -12.91 10.34 9.69
CA ARG A 137 -13.37 9.42 10.75
C ARG A 137 -13.19 9.96 12.17
N LEU A 138 -12.45 11.06 12.34
CA LEU A 138 -12.21 11.73 13.63
C LEU A 138 -11.48 10.85 14.66
N ASP A 139 -10.61 9.95 14.21
CA ASP A 139 -9.88 9.05 15.10
C ASP A 139 -8.94 9.81 16.04
N SER A 140 -8.84 9.33 17.29
CA SER A 140 -7.83 9.80 18.23
C SER A 140 -6.42 9.38 17.83
N PHE A 141 -5.41 10.11 18.31
CA PHE A 141 -4.00 9.81 18.04
C PHE A 141 -3.65 8.35 18.37
N LYS A 142 -4.18 7.84 19.50
CA LYS A 142 -3.96 6.44 19.93
C LYS A 142 -4.61 5.44 18.98
N GLN A 143 -5.81 5.72 18.47
CA GLN A 143 -6.49 4.84 17.50
C GLN A 143 -5.69 4.75 16.21
N VAL A 144 -5.28 5.88 15.63
CA VAL A 144 -4.48 5.90 14.39
C VAL A 144 -3.15 5.15 14.58
N MET A 145 -2.46 5.39 15.68
CA MET A 145 -1.21 4.71 16.01
C MET A 145 -1.38 3.19 16.13
N THR A 146 -2.47 2.74 16.76
CA THR A 146 -2.76 1.33 16.98
C THR A 146 -3.15 0.64 15.67
N GLU A 147 -4.05 1.25 14.89
CA GLU A 147 -4.54 0.65 13.64
C GLU A 147 -3.48 0.60 12.54
N LEU A 148 -2.57 1.58 12.48
CA LEU A 148 -1.46 1.57 11.53
C LEU A 148 -0.24 0.82 12.06
N SER A 149 -0.30 0.28 13.28
CA SER A 149 0.80 -0.45 13.93
C SER A 149 2.13 0.33 13.92
N VAL A 150 2.10 1.61 14.28
CA VAL A 150 3.26 2.53 14.32
C VAL A 150 3.54 3.03 15.74
N SER A 151 4.72 3.61 15.96
CA SER A 151 5.04 4.28 17.24
C SER A 151 4.45 5.70 17.30
N ALA A 152 4.31 6.24 18.51
CA ALA A 152 3.86 7.62 18.72
C ALA A 152 4.80 8.63 18.05
N ASP A 153 6.12 8.39 18.12
CA ASP A 153 7.10 9.25 17.49
C ASP A 153 7.00 9.21 15.96
N ALA A 154 6.82 8.02 15.37
CA ALA A 154 6.64 7.88 13.92
C ALA A 154 5.43 8.68 13.42
N LEU A 155 4.26 8.53 14.07
CA LEU A 155 3.06 9.28 13.70
C LEU A 155 3.24 10.79 13.89
N LYS A 156 3.89 11.22 14.97
CA LYS A 156 4.19 12.63 15.22
C LYS A 156 5.08 13.22 14.12
N PHE A 157 6.20 12.58 13.80
CA PHE A 157 7.12 13.06 12.77
C PHE A 157 6.47 13.05 11.39
N ARG A 158 5.69 12.02 11.07
CA ARG A 158 4.96 11.93 9.81
C ARG A 158 3.97 13.09 9.63
N LEU A 159 3.19 13.42 10.65
CA LEU A 159 2.28 14.56 10.62
C LEU A 159 3.03 15.89 10.51
N GLN A 160 4.18 16.02 11.20
CA GLN A 160 5.03 17.20 11.07
C GLN A 160 5.51 17.39 9.64
N ASP A 161 5.99 16.32 8.99
CA ASP A 161 6.50 16.38 7.63
C ASP A 161 5.39 16.66 6.61
N LEU A 162 4.21 16.01 6.78
CA LEU A 162 3.01 16.28 5.98
C LEU A 162 2.67 17.77 5.97
N PHE A 163 2.44 18.34 7.15
CA PHE A 163 1.97 19.72 7.26
C PHE A 163 3.06 20.72 6.91
N ARG A 164 4.33 20.47 7.22
CA ARG A 164 5.44 21.34 6.81
C ARG A 164 5.60 21.40 5.30
N TYR A 165 5.35 20.27 4.63
CA TYR A 165 5.45 20.20 3.19
C TYR A 165 4.33 20.98 2.51
N ARG A 166 3.08 20.72 2.92
CA ARG A 166 1.85 21.25 2.33
C ARG A 166 1.55 22.70 2.74
N LEU A 167 1.81 23.06 3.99
CA LEU A 167 1.40 24.35 4.55
C LEU A 167 2.55 25.35 4.64
N LYS A 168 2.26 26.62 4.38
CA LYS A 168 3.16 27.75 4.63
C LYS A 168 2.98 28.29 6.07
N ARG A 169 2.99 27.40 7.06
CA ARG A 169 2.80 27.74 8.49
C ARG A 169 4.09 27.64 9.29
N ALA A 170 4.14 28.32 10.43
CA ALA A 170 5.28 28.24 11.32
C ALA A 170 5.38 26.84 11.96
N ASN A 171 6.61 26.30 12.04
CA ASN A 171 6.87 24.98 12.65
C ASN A 171 6.31 24.84 14.07
N ARG A 172 6.28 25.94 14.83
CA ARG A 172 5.73 25.97 16.19
C ARG A 172 4.23 25.74 16.21
N GLU A 173 3.49 26.29 15.26
CA GLU A 173 2.04 26.13 15.14
C GLU A 173 1.68 24.69 14.81
N ILE A 174 2.34 24.11 13.80
CA ILE A 174 2.18 22.70 13.42
C ILE A 174 2.50 21.79 14.61
N SER A 175 3.64 22.02 15.27
CA SER A 175 4.05 21.19 16.41
C SER A 175 3.08 21.30 17.59
N SER A 176 2.54 22.49 17.84
CA SER A 176 1.52 22.72 18.88
C SER A 176 0.21 21.98 18.57
N ALA A 177 -0.25 22.03 17.33
CA ALA A 177 -1.46 21.32 16.91
C ALA A 177 -1.32 19.80 17.04
N ILE A 178 -0.17 19.25 16.63
CA ILE A 178 0.12 17.81 16.77
C ILE A 178 0.23 17.41 18.24
N TYR A 179 0.90 18.21 19.07
CA TYR A 179 0.97 17.95 20.51
C TYR A 179 -0.42 17.94 21.16
N GLN A 180 -1.27 18.91 20.80
CA GLN A 180 -2.65 18.95 21.28
C GLN A 180 -3.43 17.68 20.87
N TYR A 181 -3.27 17.22 19.63
CA TYR A 181 -3.85 15.97 19.17
C TYR A 181 -3.35 14.75 19.95
N GLN A 182 -2.05 14.67 20.25
CA GLN A 182 -1.47 13.62 21.12
C GLN A 182 -2.10 13.61 22.52
N THR A 183 -2.45 14.79 23.04
CA THR A 183 -3.11 14.95 24.35
C THR A 183 -4.65 14.88 24.30
N GLY A 184 -5.24 14.54 23.15
CA GLY A 184 -6.68 14.30 22.99
C GLY A 184 -7.50 15.48 22.45
N GLN A 185 -6.88 16.59 22.07
CA GLN A 185 -7.56 17.74 21.47
C GLN A 185 -7.40 17.72 19.94
N SER A 186 -8.43 17.30 19.21
CA SER A 186 -8.37 17.12 17.75
C SER A 186 -8.60 18.38 16.93
N LYS A 187 -9.34 19.38 17.44
CA LYS A 187 -9.70 20.60 16.67
C LYS A 187 -8.51 21.26 15.94
N PRO A 188 -7.33 21.45 16.57
CA PRO A 188 -6.20 22.07 15.89
C PRO A 188 -5.67 21.25 14.71
N VAL A 189 -5.56 19.92 14.84
CA VAL A 189 -5.08 19.07 13.73
C VAL A 189 -6.12 18.97 12.61
N LEU A 190 -7.41 18.96 12.96
CA LEU A 190 -8.50 18.98 11.98
C LEU A 190 -8.47 20.27 11.15
N SER A 191 -8.19 21.42 11.77
CA SER A 191 -8.01 22.68 11.04
C SER A 191 -6.84 22.64 10.07
N LEU A 192 -5.75 21.92 10.38
CA LEU A 192 -4.64 21.77 9.44
C LEU A 192 -5.03 20.87 8.26
N PHE A 193 -5.80 19.81 8.50
CA PHE A 193 -6.33 18.95 7.44
C PHE A 193 -7.35 19.67 6.55
N GLU A 194 -8.20 20.53 7.11
CA GLU A 194 -9.12 21.39 6.37
C GLU A 194 -8.42 22.22 5.28
N GLU A 195 -7.18 22.64 5.51
CA GLU A 195 -6.43 23.44 4.52
C GLU A 195 -5.79 22.60 3.41
N VAL A 196 -5.60 21.30 3.62
CA VAL A 196 -4.83 20.43 2.70
C VAL A 196 -5.64 19.29 2.10
N HIS A 197 -6.88 19.06 2.56
CA HIS A 197 -7.64 17.87 2.17
C HIS A 197 -7.86 17.80 0.65
N THR A 198 -8.21 18.92 0.01
CA THR A 198 -8.50 18.94 -1.43
C THR A 198 -7.29 18.49 -2.26
N GLU A 199 -6.09 18.96 -1.92
CA GLU A 199 -4.86 18.58 -2.63
C GLU A 199 -4.57 17.08 -2.46
N ILE A 200 -4.71 16.54 -1.25
CA ILE A 200 -4.50 15.11 -0.97
C ILE A 200 -5.52 14.24 -1.72
N GLU A 201 -6.78 14.68 -1.75
CA GLU A 201 -7.87 13.98 -2.44
C GLU A 201 -7.68 13.97 -3.94
N ASP A 202 -7.31 15.12 -4.51
CA ASP A 202 -7.08 15.24 -5.94
C ASP A 202 -5.90 14.35 -6.37
N GLU A 203 -4.79 14.35 -5.63
CA GLU A 203 -3.68 13.43 -5.90
C GLU A 203 -4.07 11.95 -5.88
N TYR A 204 -4.99 11.55 -5.00
CA TYR A 204 -5.49 10.19 -4.97
C TYR A 204 -6.48 9.90 -6.11
N ARG A 205 -7.27 10.91 -6.50
CA ARG A 205 -8.29 10.80 -7.55
C ARG A 205 -7.71 10.75 -8.95
N THR A 206 -6.59 11.44 -9.19
CA THR A 206 -5.93 11.48 -10.51
C THR A 206 -5.26 10.17 -10.91
N VAL A 207 -5.07 9.24 -9.96
CA VAL A 207 -4.53 7.92 -10.28
C VAL A 207 -5.58 7.13 -11.05
N GLU A 208 -5.27 6.84 -12.32
CA GLU A 208 -6.16 6.10 -13.20
C GLU A 208 -6.35 4.67 -12.70
N GLU A 209 -7.58 4.18 -12.85
CA GLU A 209 -7.94 2.84 -12.42
C GLU A 209 -7.61 1.85 -13.54
N ASP A 210 -6.70 0.92 -13.28
CA ASP A 210 -6.40 -0.16 -14.21
C ASP A 210 -7.39 -1.32 -14.01
N VAL A 211 -8.40 -1.39 -14.89
CA VAL A 211 -9.44 -2.42 -14.85
C VAL A 211 -8.85 -3.82 -15.03
N LEU A 212 -7.85 -3.97 -15.91
CA LEU A 212 -7.20 -5.25 -16.14
C LEU A 212 -6.51 -5.71 -14.85
N ALA A 213 -5.71 -4.84 -14.24
CA ALA A 213 -5.03 -5.12 -12.98
C ALA A 213 -6.03 -5.48 -11.87
N LYS A 214 -7.15 -4.75 -11.75
CA LYS A 214 -8.22 -5.07 -10.78
C LYS A 214 -8.80 -6.47 -10.97
N VAL A 215 -9.09 -6.85 -12.21
CA VAL A 215 -9.62 -8.18 -12.53
C VAL A 215 -8.59 -9.25 -12.20
N LEU A 216 -7.32 -9.05 -12.55
CA LEU A 216 -6.23 -9.99 -12.25
C LEU A 216 -5.98 -10.15 -10.75
N ASN A 217 -5.94 -9.05 -10.00
CA ASN A 217 -5.78 -9.08 -8.55
C ASN A 217 -6.95 -9.80 -7.89
N ARG A 218 -8.18 -9.54 -8.35
CA ARG A 218 -9.36 -10.23 -7.85
C ARG A 218 -9.31 -11.74 -8.15
N LEU A 219 -8.88 -12.13 -9.34
CA LEU A 219 -8.67 -13.53 -9.71
C LEU A 219 -7.66 -14.23 -8.81
N ARG A 220 -6.59 -13.56 -8.38
CA ARG A 220 -5.62 -14.14 -7.44
C ARG A 220 -6.23 -14.48 -6.08
N GLU A 221 -7.23 -13.73 -5.63
CA GLU A 221 -7.91 -13.96 -4.35
C GLU A 221 -8.99 -15.04 -4.42
N CYS A 222 -9.85 -15.00 -5.44
CA CYS A 222 -11.08 -15.80 -5.48
C CYS A 222 -11.13 -16.84 -6.60
N TYR A 223 -10.13 -16.83 -7.49
CA TYR A 223 -9.94 -17.73 -8.63
C TYR A 223 -11.04 -17.68 -9.71
N PHE A 224 -12.05 -16.83 -9.55
CA PHE A 224 -13.19 -16.68 -10.46
C PHE A 224 -13.81 -15.30 -10.34
N VAL A 225 -14.01 -14.62 -11.46
CA VAL A 225 -14.66 -13.30 -11.54
C VAL A 225 -15.69 -13.29 -12.67
N ALA A 226 -16.73 -12.47 -12.53
CA ALA A 226 -17.83 -12.39 -13.48
C ALA A 226 -18.23 -10.94 -13.76
N SER A 227 -19.00 -10.75 -14.83
CA SER A 227 -19.46 -9.44 -15.31
C SER A 227 -20.42 -8.72 -14.37
N THR A 228 -20.90 -9.40 -13.32
CA THR A 228 -21.63 -8.78 -12.22
C THR A 228 -20.73 -7.94 -11.31
N GLU A 229 -19.42 -8.23 -11.28
CA GLU A 229 -18.40 -7.46 -10.56
C GLU A 229 -17.61 -6.56 -11.53
N PHE A 230 -17.28 -7.08 -12.72
CA PHE A 230 -16.51 -6.35 -13.75
C PHE A 230 -17.22 -6.39 -15.12
N PRO A 231 -18.10 -5.43 -15.42
CA PRO A 231 -18.89 -5.39 -16.65
C PRO A 231 -18.07 -5.55 -17.95
N GLU A 232 -16.80 -5.15 -17.93
CA GLU A 232 -15.84 -5.27 -19.03
C GLU A 232 -15.66 -6.72 -19.50
N LEU A 233 -15.92 -7.72 -18.65
CA LEU A 233 -15.91 -9.13 -19.03
C LEU A 233 -16.98 -9.49 -20.07
N LEU A 234 -17.98 -8.64 -20.32
CA LEU A 234 -18.92 -8.82 -21.44
C LEU A 234 -18.25 -8.56 -22.79
N GLU A 235 -17.23 -7.70 -22.82
CA GLU A 235 -16.50 -7.32 -24.03
C GLU A 235 -15.50 -8.40 -24.45
N ASN A 236 -15.57 -8.78 -25.73
CA ASN A 236 -14.71 -9.84 -26.25
C ASN A 236 -13.24 -9.43 -26.34
N SER A 237 -12.96 -8.14 -26.58
CA SER A 237 -11.59 -7.62 -26.61
C SER A 237 -10.92 -7.73 -25.26
N PHE A 238 -11.62 -7.35 -24.19
CA PHE A 238 -11.10 -7.39 -22.82
C PHE A 238 -10.85 -8.84 -22.36
N ARG A 239 -11.78 -9.75 -22.66
CA ARG A 239 -11.58 -11.19 -22.41
C ARG A 239 -10.32 -11.75 -23.10
N LYS A 240 -10.09 -11.39 -24.36
CA LYS A 240 -8.89 -11.81 -25.10
C LYS A 240 -7.60 -11.21 -24.56
N GLU A 241 -7.66 -10.04 -23.94
CA GLU A 241 -6.52 -9.44 -23.26
C GLU A 241 -6.18 -10.22 -21.99
N LEU A 242 -7.20 -10.59 -21.19
CA LEU A 242 -7.02 -11.45 -20.01
C LEU A 242 -6.44 -12.83 -20.33
N GLU A 243 -6.81 -13.44 -21.47
CA GLU A 243 -6.29 -14.73 -21.91
C GLU A 243 -4.79 -14.70 -22.30
N GLN A 244 -4.16 -13.52 -22.35
CA GLN A 244 -2.71 -13.40 -22.55
C GLN A 244 -1.93 -13.69 -21.26
N GLU A 245 -2.59 -13.65 -20.11
CA GLU A 245 -2.00 -13.92 -18.81
C GLU A 245 -1.95 -15.43 -18.53
N ASP A 246 -0.91 -15.85 -17.82
CA ASP A 246 -0.70 -17.27 -17.54
C ASP A 246 -1.82 -17.85 -16.66
N ASN A 247 -2.30 -19.03 -17.03
CA ASN A 247 -3.32 -19.79 -16.32
C ASN A 247 -4.68 -19.08 -16.19
N ILE A 248 -5.04 -18.19 -17.12
CA ILE A 248 -6.36 -17.55 -17.15
C ILE A 248 -7.11 -17.95 -18.41
N ASP A 249 -8.33 -18.47 -18.23
CA ASP A 249 -9.29 -18.67 -19.31
C ASP A 249 -10.52 -17.78 -19.08
N THR A 250 -11.20 -17.45 -20.16
CA THR A 250 -12.45 -16.67 -20.11
C THR A 250 -13.56 -17.33 -20.92
N TRP A 251 -14.81 -16.97 -20.62
CA TRP A 251 -15.95 -17.40 -21.40
C TRP A 251 -17.14 -16.44 -21.26
N LEU A 252 -18.11 -16.59 -22.16
CA LEU A 252 -19.40 -15.91 -22.12
C LEU A 252 -20.51 -16.96 -22.07
N GLU A 253 -21.29 -16.99 -20.99
CA GLU A 253 -22.50 -17.83 -20.92
C GLU A 253 -23.73 -16.98 -21.21
N TYR A 254 -24.63 -17.48 -22.06
CA TYR A 254 -25.89 -16.83 -22.41
C TYR A 254 -27.06 -17.74 -22.04
N ASP A 255 -28.09 -17.18 -21.41
CA ASP A 255 -29.33 -17.89 -21.10
C ASP A 255 -30.55 -16.95 -21.16
N PHE A 256 -31.49 -17.22 -22.08
CA PHE A 256 -32.76 -16.49 -22.25
C PHE A 256 -32.68 -14.95 -22.20
N GLY A 257 -31.74 -14.35 -22.94
CA GLY A 257 -31.62 -12.89 -23.07
C GLY A 257 -30.66 -12.22 -22.08
N GLN A 258 -30.11 -12.97 -21.13
CA GLN A 258 -29.06 -12.50 -20.23
C GLN A 258 -27.71 -13.15 -20.59
N SER A 259 -26.62 -12.38 -20.42
CA SER A 259 -25.26 -12.85 -20.64
C SER A 259 -24.41 -12.59 -19.40
N VAL A 260 -23.56 -13.55 -19.04
CA VAL A 260 -22.53 -13.39 -18.01
C VAL A 260 -21.18 -13.72 -18.62
N GLY A 261 -20.32 -12.71 -18.71
CA GLY A 261 -18.90 -12.89 -19.02
C GLY A 261 -18.16 -13.26 -17.75
N TYR A 262 -17.20 -14.19 -17.82
CA TYR A 262 -16.44 -14.61 -16.65
C TYR A 262 -15.02 -15.05 -17.01
N ALA A 263 -14.13 -14.96 -16.04
CA ALA A 263 -12.75 -15.42 -16.12
C ALA A 263 -12.42 -16.29 -14.89
N TRP A 264 -11.51 -17.25 -15.04
CA TRP A 264 -11.07 -18.11 -13.94
C TRP A 264 -9.61 -18.55 -14.08
N CYS A 265 -9.00 -18.87 -12.94
CA CYS A 265 -7.66 -19.46 -12.91
C CYS A 265 -7.71 -20.96 -13.25
N THR A 266 -7.10 -21.38 -14.36
CA THR A 266 -7.18 -22.75 -14.91
C THR A 266 -6.41 -23.77 -14.08
N ASP A 267 -5.43 -23.34 -13.28
CA ASP A 267 -4.70 -24.15 -12.32
C ASP A 267 -5.48 -24.40 -11.02
N LYS A 268 -6.55 -23.63 -10.76
CA LYS A 268 -7.41 -23.73 -9.56
C LYS A 268 -8.80 -24.28 -9.86
N LEU A 269 -9.37 -23.97 -11.02
CA LEU A 269 -10.74 -24.35 -11.40
C LEU A 269 -10.77 -24.98 -12.79
N THR A 270 -11.55 -26.04 -12.92
CA THR A 270 -11.88 -26.62 -14.23
C THR A 270 -12.91 -25.75 -14.95
N ALA A 271 -12.89 -25.75 -16.28
CA ALA A 271 -13.91 -25.07 -17.10
C ALA A 271 -15.35 -25.47 -16.72
N LYS A 272 -15.56 -26.73 -16.32
CA LYS A 272 -16.88 -27.21 -15.85
C LYS A 272 -17.31 -26.54 -14.54
N GLN A 273 -16.39 -26.36 -13.59
CA GLN A 273 -16.67 -25.67 -12.33
C GLN A 273 -16.93 -24.17 -12.56
N ALA A 274 -16.12 -23.51 -13.38
CA ALA A 274 -16.30 -22.10 -13.74
C ALA A 274 -17.66 -21.88 -14.43
N LYS A 275 -17.99 -22.70 -15.44
CA LYS A 275 -19.29 -22.67 -16.10
C LYS A 275 -20.45 -22.92 -15.16
N SER A 276 -20.31 -23.83 -14.20
CA SER A 276 -21.35 -24.06 -13.19
C SER A 276 -21.61 -22.81 -12.34
N ARG A 277 -20.57 -22.07 -11.94
CA ARG A 277 -20.71 -20.82 -11.19
C ARG A 277 -21.40 -19.74 -12.01
N ALA A 278 -21.00 -19.55 -13.27
CA ALA A 278 -21.63 -18.59 -14.18
C ALA A 278 -23.12 -18.87 -14.39
N LYS A 279 -23.51 -20.15 -14.54
CA LYS A 279 -24.92 -20.54 -14.60
C LYS A 279 -25.69 -20.26 -13.32
N THR A 280 -25.07 -20.44 -12.16
CA THR A 280 -25.71 -20.08 -10.88
C THR A 280 -25.99 -18.58 -10.81
N ILE A 281 -25.08 -17.72 -11.30
CA ILE A 281 -25.30 -16.27 -11.37
C ILE A 281 -26.53 -15.95 -12.23
N LEU A 282 -26.58 -16.47 -13.46
CA LEU A 282 -27.73 -16.31 -14.37
C LEU A 282 -29.07 -16.79 -13.76
N LEU A 283 -29.05 -17.82 -12.93
CA LEU A 283 -30.26 -18.32 -12.26
C LEU A 283 -30.73 -17.40 -11.12
N LEU A 284 -29.81 -16.73 -10.43
CA LEU A 284 -30.12 -15.84 -9.32
C LEU A 284 -30.66 -14.49 -9.80
N GLU A 285 -30.20 -13.99 -10.95
CA GLU A 285 -30.69 -12.73 -11.56
C GLU A 285 -32.09 -12.84 -12.18
N LYS A 286 -32.64 -14.05 -12.28
CA LYS A 286 -34.01 -14.30 -12.77
C LYS A 286 -35.10 -14.17 -11.69
N ARG A 287 -34.73 -13.99 -10.43
CA ARG A 287 -35.65 -13.87 -9.29
C ARG A 287 -35.83 -12.43 -8.86
#